data_AF-A0A968W542-F1
#
_entry.id   AF-A0A968W542-F1
#
_cell.length_a   1.000
_cell.length_b   1.000
_cell.length_c   1.000
_cell.angle_alpha   90.00
_cell.angle_beta   90.00
_cell.angle_gamma   90.00
#
_symmetry.space_group_name_H-M   'P 1'
#
loop_
_entity.id
_entity.type
_entity.pdbx_description
1 polymer ?
#
loop_
_entity_poly.entity_id
_entity_poly.type
_entity_poly.pdbx_seq_one_letter_code
_entity_poly.pdbx_strand_id
1 'polypeptide(L)'
;MIKLVLGTILAVCIGITLGLIGGGGSILALPILKYIMGIETKSAVAMTLVIVGAVSLIGVIPHWLKGNVNFKTALLFSPAAMLGAYLGARIASLPIINPTIQLICFAVMMLVAAFFMIRKSSRISEVKQQHKLDEKHHDKYRFFLIPAEGLVVGIVTGFVGVGGGFMIIPALVLLGKTPMKEAVGTSLLIITFKSLAGFAGYFGQVPLDINIMIIFTIAASLGTIFGAYLTEFIKPKLLEKSFGYFVIAVAVYILIQR
;
A
#
# COMPACT_ATOMS: atom_id res chain seq x y z
N MET A 1 -17.08 10.54 -20.89
CA MET A 1 -16.01 9.78 -21.57
C MET A 1 -14.60 10.21 -21.15
N ILE A 2 -14.23 11.50 -21.20
CA ILE A 2 -12.87 11.97 -20.87
C ILE A 2 -12.38 11.53 -19.48
N LYS A 3 -13.21 11.66 -18.43
CA LYS A 3 -12.87 11.22 -17.06
C LYS A 3 -12.55 9.72 -16.98
N LEU A 4 -13.30 8.89 -17.70
CA LEU A 4 -13.11 7.43 -17.71
C LEU A 4 -11.79 7.06 -18.41
N VAL A 5 -11.50 7.66 -19.57
CA VAL A 5 -10.25 7.42 -20.30
C VAL A 5 -9.05 7.84 -19.45
N LEU A 6 -9.08 9.05 -18.88
CA LEU A 6 -8.02 9.55 -18.00
C LEU A 6 -7.87 8.69 -16.75
N GLY A 7 -8.98 8.30 -16.11
CA GLY A 7 -9.00 7.41 -14.96
C GLY A 7 -8.36 6.05 -15.24
N THR A 8 -8.66 5.44 -16.40
CA THR A 8 -8.08 4.16 -16.82
C THR A 8 -6.57 4.27 -17.06
N ILE A 9 -6.11 5.33 -17.73
CA ILE A 9 -4.67 5.56 -17.94
C ILE A 9 -3.96 5.67 -16.59
N LEU A 10 -4.54 6.43 -15.67
CA LEU A 10 -3.98 6.58 -14.33
C LEU A 10 -4.07 5.30 -13.50
N ALA A 11 -5.09 4.46 -13.73
CA ALA A 11 -5.16 3.12 -13.15
C ALA A 11 -4.01 2.22 -13.62
N VAL A 12 -3.63 2.28 -14.90
CA VAL A 12 -2.41 1.62 -15.37
C VAL A 12 -1.18 2.19 -14.66
N CYS A 13 -1.06 3.50 -14.47
CA CYS A 13 0.04 4.10 -13.71
C CYS A 13 0.07 3.65 -12.24
N ILE A 14 -1.09 3.53 -11.57
CA ILE A 14 -1.19 2.93 -10.23
C ILE A 14 -0.62 1.52 -10.28
N GLY A 15 -1.03 0.71 -11.26
CA GLY A 15 -0.52 -0.65 -11.45
C GLY A 15 0.99 -0.69 -11.62
N ILE A 16 1.53 0.09 -12.56
CA ILE A 16 2.98 0.15 -12.84
C ILE A 16 3.75 0.53 -11.58
N THR A 17 3.32 1.57 -10.87
CA THR A 17 3.96 1.99 -9.62
C THR A 17 3.84 0.93 -8.52
N LEU A 18 2.73 0.18 -8.48
CA LEU A 18 2.51 -0.90 -7.54
C LEU A 18 3.39 -2.12 -7.84
N GLY A 19 3.60 -2.46 -9.12
CA GLY A 19 4.54 -3.51 -9.52
C GLY A 19 6.01 -3.11 -9.31
N LEU A 20 6.34 -1.84 -9.53
CA LEU A 20 7.69 -1.29 -9.42
C LEU A 20 8.18 -1.14 -7.98
N ILE A 21 7.34 -0.54 -7.13
CA ILE A 21 7.69 -0.16 -5.75
C ILE A 21 7.14 -1.19 -4.74
N GLY A 22 6.27 -2.11 -5.19
CA GLY A 22 5.37 -2.85 -4.32
C GLY A 22 4.18 -1.98 -3.94
N GLY A 23 3.53 -2.26 -2.80
CA GLY A 23 2.28 -1.58 -2.45
C GLY A 23 2.36 -0.06 -2.19
N GLY A 24 3.49 0.61 -2.43
CA GLY A 24 3.59 2.07 -2.44
C GLY A 24 2.76 2.75 -3.55
N GLY A 25 2.63 2.13 -4.73
CA GLY A 25 1.82 2.65 -5.84
C GLY A 25 0.33 2.79 -5.52
N SER A 26 -0.17 1.99 -4.58
CA SER A 26 -1.57 2.03 -4.12
C SER A 26 -1.99 3.36 -3.48
N ILE A 27 -1.02 4.18 -3.05
CA ILE A 27 -1.28 5.49 -2.44
C ILE A 27 -1.98 6.44 -3.42
N LEU A 28 -1.87 6.20 -4.72
CA LEU A 28 -2.45 7.06 -5.74
C LEU A 28 -3.91 6.72 -6.07
N ALA A 29 -4.37 5.52 -5.72
CA ALA A 29 -5.71 5.04 -6.06
C ALA A 29 -6.82 5.91 -5.47
N LEU A 30 -6.72 6.23 -4.17
CA LEU A 30 -7.70 7.07 -3.49
C LEU A 30 -7.85 8.47 -4.12
N PRO A 31 -6.77 9.26 -4.32
CA PRO A 31 -6.92 10.59 -4.92
C PRO A 31 -7.40 10.55 -6.38
N ILE A 32 -7.03 9.52 -7.15
CA ILE A 32 -7.57 9.36 -8.52
C ILE A 32 -9.08 9.11 -8.47
N LEU A 33 -9.55 8.22 -7.60
CA LEU A 33 -11.00 7.97 -7.45
C LEU A 33 -11.75 9.21 -6.93
N LYS A 34 -11.21 9.94 -5.94
CA LYS A 34 -11.86 11.16 -5.43
C LYS A 34 -11.86 12.28 -6.47
N TYR A 35 -10.69 12.74 -6.91
CA TYR A 35 -10.56 14.00 -7.63
C TYR A 35 -10.80 13.88 -9.13
N ILE A 36 -10.55 12.71 -9.73
CA ILE A 36 -10.66 12.52 -11.18
C ILE A 36 -11.99 11.83 -11.52
N MET A 37 -12.31 10.77 -10.79
CA MET A 37 -13.56 10.04 -10.96
C MET A 37 -14.74 10.71 -10.26
N GLY A 38 -14.48 11.64 -9.32
CA GLY A 38 -15.53 12.39 -8.61
C GLY A 38 -16.27 11.54 -7.58
N ILE A 39 -15.66 10.47 -7.09
CA ILE A 39 -16.27 9.56 -6.13
C ILE A 39 -16.16 10.15 -4.72
N GLU A 40 -17.23 10.01 -3.94
CA GLU A 40 -17.24 10.43 -2.55
C GLU A 40 -16.12 9.74 -1.75
N THR A 41 -15.47 10.46 -0.84
CA THR A 41 -14.30 9.98 -0.09
C THR A 41 -14.50 8.60 0.55
N LYS A 42 -15.60 8.37 1.28
CA LYS A 42 -15.82 7.07 1.96
C LYS A 42 -15.99 5.93 0.96
N SER A 43 -16.68 6.15 -0.15
CA SER A 43 -16.79 5.20 -1.26
C SER A 43 -15.45 4.97 -1.96
N ALA A 44 -14.67 6.03 -2.23
CA ALA A 44 -13.37 5.94 -2.88
C ALA A 44 -12.36 5.12 -2.04
N VAL A 45 -12.43 5.25 -0.72
CA VAL A 45 -11.66 4.47 0.26
C VAL A 45 -12.03 2.99 0.19
N ALA A 46 -13.32 2.66 0.24
CA ALA A 46 -13.80 1.29 0.14
C ALA A 46 -13.45 0.65 -1.21
N MET A 47 -13.65 1.37 -2.32
CA MET A 47 -13.29 0.92 -3.67
C MET A 47 -11.78 0.73 -3.81
N THR A 48 -10.96 1.60 -3.23
CA THR A 48 -9.50 1.46 -3.24
C THR A 48 -9.05 0.18 -2.55
N LEU A 49 -9.66 -0.18 -1.41
CA LEU A 49 -9.34 -1.42 -0.70
C LEU A 49 -9.61 -2.65 -1.60
N VAL A 50 -10.74 -2.68 -2.30
CA VAL A 50 -11.08 -3.77 -3.25
C VAL A 50 -10.10 -3.81 -4.41
N ILE A 51 -9.92 -2.69 -5.11
CA ILE A 51 -9.06 -2.60 -6.30
C ILE A 51 -7.64 -3.01 -5.95
N VAL A 52 -7.07 -2.41 -4.90
CA VAL A 52 -5.68 -2.68 -4.52
C VAL A 52 -5.51 -4.08 -3.95
N GLY A 53 -6.50 -4.61 -3.22
CA GLY A 53 -6.49 -5.99 -2.73
C GLY A 53 -6.41 -7.00 -3.87
N ALA A 54 -7.24 -6.82 -4.90
CA ALA A 54 -7.25 -7.66 -6.10
C ALA A 54 -5.97 -7.51 -6.93
N VAL A 55 -5.52 -6.27 -7.16
CA VAL A 55 -4.29 -5.99 -7.92
C VAL A 55 -3.06 -6.55 -7.20
N SER A 56 -3.02 -6.49 -5.86
CA SER A 56 -1.92 -7.07 -5.07
C SER A 56 -1.92 -8.60 -5.10
N LEU A 57 -3.10 -9.23 -5.18
CA LEU A 57 -3.23 -10.68 -5.34
C LEU A 57 -2.69 -11.15 -6.69
N ILE A 58 -2.87 -10.36 -7.75
CA ILE A 58 -2.26 -10.65 -9.06
C ILE A 58 -0.76 -10.33 -9.01
N GLY A 59 -0.38 -9.21 -8.40
CA GLY A 59 0.99 -8.75 -8.29
C GLY A 59 1.89 -9.65 -7.46
N VAL A 60 1.37 -10.42 -6.50
CA VAL A 60 2.19 -11.35 -5.71
C VAL A 60 2.67 -12.54 -6.55
N ILE A 61 1.97 -12.91 -7.63
CA ILE A 61 2.27 -14.11 -8.43
C ILE A 61 3.71 -14.06 -9.00
N PRO A 62 4.17 -13.02 -9.72
CA PRO A 62 5.55 -12.93 -10.18
C PRO A 62 6.59 -13.00 -9.06
N HIS A 63 6.28 -12.45 -7.88
CA HIS A 63 7.20 -12.48 -6.74
C HIS A 63 7.25 -13.84 -6.06
N TRP A 64 6.12 -14.55 -5.98
CA TRP A 64 6.05 -15.91 -5.46
C TRP A 64 6.82 -16.88 -6.37
N LEU A 65 6.63 -16.78 -7.69
CA LEU A 65 7.36 -17.60 -8.66
C LEU A 65 8.89 -17.40 -8.57
N LYS A 66 9.34 -16.21 -8.18
CA LYS A 66 10.75 -15.88 -7.97
C LYS A 66 11.28 -16.19 -6.56
N GLY A 67 10.47 -16.81 -5.69
CA GLY A 67 10.85 -17.14 -4.30
C GLY A 67 10.98 -15.93 -3.37
N ASN A 68 10.42 -14.77 -3.74
CA ASN A 68 10.55 -13.52 -2.98
C ASN A 68 9.39 -13.30 -1.98
N VAL A 69 8.76 -14.36 -1.48
CA VAL A 69 7.61 -14.25 -0.55
C VAL A 69 7.91 -15.02 0.74
N ASN A 70 8.00 -14.28 1.85
CA ASN A 70 8.19 -14.87 3.17
C ASN A 70 6.85 -15.20 3.82
N PHE A 71 6.36 -16.41 3.61
CA PHE A 71 5.07 -16.83 4.16
C PHE A 71 5.02 -16.79 5.69
N LYS A 72 6.13 -17.07 6.39
CA LYS A 72 6.17 -16.99 7.87
C LYS A 72 5.92 -15.56 8.35
N THR A 73 6.66 -14.61 7.79
CA THR A 73 6.52 -13.19 8.15
C THR A 73 5.14 -12.67 7.78
N ALA A 74 4.62 -13.06 6.60
CA ALA A 74 3.29 -12.66 6.20
C ALA A 74 2.21 -13.24 7.12
N LEU A 75 2.35 -14.48 7.57
CA LEU A 75 1.40 -15.14 8.48
C LEU A 75 1.44 -14.53 9.89
N LEU A 76 2.60 -14.05 10.36
CA LEU A 76 2.69 -13.33 11.63
C LEU A 76 2.10 -11.91 11.54
N PHE A 77 2.29 -11.23 10.40
CA PHE A 77 1.88 -9.84 10.24
C PHE A 77 0.41 -9.70 9.84
N SER A 78 -0.09 -10.55 8.94
CA SER A 78 -1.41 -10.40 8.31
C SER A 78 -2.57 -10.45 9.30
N PRO A 79 -2.65 -11.37 10.28
CA PRO A 79 -3.79 -11.43 11.20
C PRO A 79 -3.95 -10.13 12.00
N ALA A 80 -2.84 -9.59 12.51
CA ALA A 80 -2.87 -8.32 13.22
C ALA A 80 -3.18 -7.14 12.29
N ALA A 81 -2.63 -7.15 11.07
CA ALA A 81 -2.94 -6.14 10.06
C ALA A 81 -4.39 -6.19 9.56
N MET A 82 -4.99 -7.37 9.48
CA MET A 82 -6.40 -7.56 9.15
C MET A 82 -7.29 -7.02 10.27
N LEU A 83 -7.00 -7.38 11.52
CA LEU A 83 -7.71 -6.86 12.69
C LEU A 83 -7.63 -5.35 12.74
N GLY A 84 -6.42 -4.81 12.59
CA GLY A 84 -6.18 -3.38 12.52
C GLY A 84 -6.95 -2.72 11.37
N ALA A 85 -6.87 -3.27 10.16
CA ALA A 85 -7.54 -2.71 8.99
C ALA A 85 -9.05 -2.68 9.13
N TYR A 86 -9.65 -3.74 9.69
CA TYR A 86 -11.07 -3.79 9.99
C TYR A 86 -11.47 -2.73 11.02
N LEU A 87 -10.72 -2.61 12.13
CA LEU A 87 -10.98 -1.61 13.17
C LEU A 87 -10.80 -0.19 12.63
N GLY A 88 -9.74 0.07 11.86
CA GLY A 88 -9.48 1.35 11.22
C GLY A 88 -10.61 1.76 10.27
N ALA A 89 -11.08 0.83 9.44
CA ALA A 89 -12.21 1.04 8.55
C ALA A 89 -13.50 1.35 9.31
N ARG A 90 -13.78 0.60 10.39
CA ARG A 90 -14.92 0.85 11.28
C ARG A 90 -14.85 2.20 11.98
N ILE A 91 -13.66 2.63 12.41
CA ILE A 91 -13.47 3.96 12.99
C ILE A 91 -13.74 5.04 11.93
N ALA A 92 -13.23 4.86 10.72
CA ALA A 92 -13.40 5.83 9.65
C ALA A 92 -14.84 5.91 9.11
N SER A 93 -15.66 4.88 9.33
CA SER A 93 -17.08 4.93 8.97
C SER A 93 -17.97 5.55 10.05
N LEU A 94 -17.47 5.78 11.26
CA LEU A 94 -18.21 6.47 12.31
C LEU A 94 -18.71 7.85 11.84
N PRO A 95 -19.89 8.29 12.30
CA PRO A 95 -20.49 9.58 11.91
C PRO A 95 -19.65 10.78 12.37
N ILE A 96 -18.82 10.61 13.40
CA ILE A 96 -17.90 11.63 13.92
C ILE A 96 -16.76 11.94 12.93
N ILE A 97 -16.40 10.97 12.06
CA ILE A 97 -15.31 11.14 11.10
C ILE A 97 -15.85 11.70 9.79
N ASN A 98 -15.62 13.01 9.61
CA ASN A 98 -15.91 13.74 8.38
C ASN A 98 -14.86 13.38 7.29
N PRO A 99 -15.26 13.23 6.00
CA PRO A 99 -14.35 13.13 4.86
C PRO A 99 -13.11 14.03 4.90
N THR A 100 -13.24 15.29 5.34
CA THR A 100 -12.10 16.22 5.43
C THR A 100 -11.03 15.73 6.40
N ILE A 101 -11.42 15.20 7.57
CA ILE A 101 -10.49 14.65 8.58
C ILE A 101 -9.76 13.43 8.01
N GLN A 102 -10.51 12.54 7.35
CA GLN A 102 -9.94 11.33 6.75
C GLN A 102 -8.89 11.68 5.68
N LEU A 103 -9.18 12.67 4.84
CA LEU A 103 -8.20 13.18 3.88
C LEU A 103 -7.01 13.84 4.59
N ILE A 104 -7.20 14.47 5.76
CA ILE A 104 -6.12 15.15 6.50
C ILE A 104 -5.12 14.13 6.97
N CYS A 105 -5.61 13.11 7.65
CA CYS A 105 -4.82 11.96 8.05
C CYS A 105 -4.14 11.31 6.84
N PHE A 106 -4.85 11.16 5.71
CA PHE A 106 -4.28 10.61 4.49
C PHE A 106 -3.09 11.43 3.97
N ALA A 107 -3.25 12.74 3.78
CA ALA A 107 -2.16 13.56 3.22
C ALA A 107 -0.96 13.63 4.18
N VAL A 108 -1.20 13.71 5.49
CA VAL A 108 -0.11 13.62 6.49
C VAL A 108 0.62 12.29 6.36
N MET A 109 -0.10 11.18 6.21
CA MET A 109 0.47 9.86 5.98
C MET A 109 1.29 9.82 4.67
N MET A 110 0.81 10.44 3.60
CA MET A 110 1.55 10.57 2.33
C MET A 110 2.85 11.35 2.51
N LEU A 111 2.83 12.47 3.25
CA LEU A 111 4.03 13.26 3.52
C LEU A 111 5.06 12.48 4.35
N VAL A 112 4.60 11.75 5.37
CA VAL A 112 5.46 10.87 6.18
C VAL A 112 6.08 9.78 5.32
N ALA A 113 5.29 9.14 4.46
CA ALA A 113 5.77 8.13 3.51
C ALA A 113 6.84 8.68 2.58
N ALA A 114 6.55 9.80 1.92
CA ALA A 114 7.45 10.44 0.99
C ALA A 114 8.76 10.87 1.66
N PHE A 115 8.66 11.41 2.88
CA PHE A 115 9.84 11.76 3.68
C PHE A 115 10.74 10.55 3.92
N PHE A 116 10.18 9.40 4.32
CA PHE A 116 10.98 8.19 4.49
C PHE A 116 11.57 7.69 3.17
N MET A 117 10.83 7.75 2.05
CA MET A 117 11.34 7.33 0.73
C MET A 117 12.49 8.21 0.25
N ILE A 118 12.41 9.53 0.43
CA ILE A 118 13.45 10.49 -0.01
C ILE A 118 14.67 10.42 0.91
N ARG A 119 14.48 10.37 2.22
CA ARG A 119 15.56 10.49 3.21
C ARG A 119 16.38 9.20 3.35
N LYS A 120 15.79 8.04 3.04
CA LYS A 120 16.37 6.73 3.35
C LYS A 120 17.03 6.03 2.15
N SER A 121 16.99 6.63 0.96
CA SER A 121 17.70 6.18 -0.25
C SER A 121 19.23 6.00 -0.05
N SER A 122 19.79 6.57 1.03
CA SER A 122 21.23 6.54 1.33
C SER A 122 21.67 5.41 2.28
N ARG A 123 20.79 4.76 3.08
CA ARG A 123 21.20 3.86 4.18
C ARG A 123 20.75 2.38 4.05
N ILE A 124 20.00 2.03 3.00
CA ILE A 124 19.45 0.67 2.80
C ILE A 124 20.43 -0.24 2.02
N SER A 125 21.43 0.34 1.34
CA SER A 125 22.45 -0.44 0.61
C SER A 125 23.54 -1.07 1.49
N GLU A 126 23.73 -0.61 2.73
CA GLU A 126 24.81 -1.08 3.63
C GLU A 126 24.45 -2.33 4.44
N VAL A 127 23.16 -2.71 4.53
CA VAL A 127 22.74 -3.96 5.21
C VAL A 127 23.27 -5.21 4.49
N LYS A 128 23.82 -5.04 3.27
CA LYS A 128 24.42 -6.10 2.45
C LYS A 128 25.75 -6.65 3.02
N GLN A 129 26.35 -6.05 4.05
CA GLN A 129 27.70 -6.44 4.52
C GLN A 129 27.81 -7.02 5.94
N GLN A 130 26.73 -7.03 6.75
CA GLN A 130 26.84 -7.48 8.16
C GLN A 130 26.07 -8.77 8.51
N HIS A 131 25.27 -9.32 7.58
CA HIS A 131 24.45 -10.51 7.87
C HIS A 131 25.17 -11.84 7.61
N LYS A 132 26.19 -12.13 8.41
CA LYS A 132 26.74 -13.50 8.56
C LYS A 132 27.00 -13.96 10.00
N LEU A 133 26.72 -13.16 11.03
CA LEU A 133 27.19 -13.49 12.39
C LEU A 133 26.16 -13.61 13.54
N ASP A 134 24.92 -13.11 13.43
CA ASP A 134 24.01 -13.08 14.61
C ASP A 134 22.67 -13.79 14.41
N GLU A 135 22.71 -15.10 14.13
CA GLU A 135 21.52 -15.90 13.86
C GLU A 135 20.80 -16.49 15.09
N LYS A 136 21.24 -16.25 16.34
CA LYS A 136 20.76 -17.11 17.45
C LYS A 136 20.02 -16.47 18.63
N HIS A 137 19.82 -15.15 18.73
CA HIS A 137 19.23 -14.55 19.96
C HIS A 137 18.00 -13.63 19.77
N HIS A 138 17.37 -13.56 18.58
CA HIS A 138 16.32 -12.55 18.30
C HIS A 138 14.91 -13.05 17.96
N ASP A 139 14.58 -14.34 18.11
CA ASP A 139 13.26 -14.86 17.67
C ASP A 139 12.07 -14.40 18.54
N LYS A 140 12.25 -14.27 19.85
CA LYS A 140 11.15 -13.93 20.76
C LYS A 140 10.67 -12.48 20.63
N TYR A 141 11.59 -11.54 20.38
CA TYR A 141 11.27 -10.13 20.15
C TYR A 141 10.56 -9.90 18.81
N ARG A 142 10.98 -10.61 17.75
CA ARG A 142 10.33 -10.54 16.43
C ARG A 142 8.90 -11.06 16.46
N PHE A 143 8.64 -12.10 17.26
CA PHE A 143 7.30 -12.68 17.41
C PHE A 143 6.27 -11.70 18.00
N PHE A 144 6.68 -10.77 18.88
CA PHE A 144 5.77 -9.80 19.50
C PHE A 144 5.74 -8.44 18.78
N LEU A 145 6.86 -7.98 18.22
CA LEU A 145 6.92 -6.70 17.48
C LEU A 145 6.15 -6.74 16.16
N ILE A 146 6.30 -7.82 15.38
CA ILE A 146 5.73 -7.93 14.03
C ILE A 146 4.19 -7.83 14.05
N PRO A 147 3.46 -8.52 14.95
CA PRO A 147 2.00 -8.35 15.06
C PRO A 147 1.60 -6.95 15.55
N ALA A 148 2.31 -6.37 16.52
CA ALA A 148 1.99 -5.03 17.03
C ALA A 148 2.08 -3.96 15.92
N GLU A 149 3.12 -4.03 15.10
CA GLU A 149 3.27 -3.19 13.91
C GLU A 149 2.19 -3.48 12.88
N GLY A 150 1.90 -4.76 12.65
CA GLY A 150 0.79 -5.18 11.80
C GLY A 150 -0.50 -4.50 12.19
N LEU A 151 -0.84 -4.48 13.48
CA LEU A 151 -2.03 -3.83 14.01
C LEU A 151 -2.03 -2.32 13.78
N VAL A 152 -0.94 -1.62 14.10
CA VAL A 152 -0.83 -0.16 13.91
C VAL A 152 -0.94 0.21 12.43
N VAL A 153 -0.17 -0.47 11.58
CA VAL A 153 -0.21 -0.27 10.12
C VAL A 153 -1.59 -0.62 9.59
N GLY A 154 -2.20 -1.69 10.09
CA GLY A 154 -3.57 -2.09 9.79
C GLY A 154 -4.56 -0.97 10.07
N ILE A 155 -4.62 -0.48 11.31
CA ILE A 155 -5.54 0.60 11.73
C ILE A 155 -5.38 1.81 10.84
N VAL A 156 -4.15 2.28 10.66
CA VAL A 156 -3.88 3.48 9.87
C VAL A 156 -4.28 3.28 8.40
N THR A 157 -3.92 2.15 7.81
CA THR A 157 -4.19 1.90 6.39
C THR A 157 -5.65 1.55 6.10
N GLY A 158 -6.34 0.91 7.04
CA GLY A 158 -7.79 0.68 6.99
C GLY A 158 -8.61 1.95 7.19
N PHE A 159 -8.19 2.83 8.10
CA PHE A 159 -8.82 4.14 8.31
C PHE A 159 -8.72 5.02 7.07
N VAL A 160 -7.56 5.01 6.42
CA VAL A 160 -7.33 5.84 5.23
C VAL A 160 -7.78 5.15 3.94
N GLY A 161 -7.95 3.82 3.93
CA GLY A 161 -8.37 3.05 2.76
C GLY A 161 -7.31 2.94 1.68
N VAL A 162 -6.03 2.97 2.06
CA VAL A 162 -4.92 2.86 1.12
C VAL A 162 -4.21 1.54 1.35
N GLY A 163 -3.87 0.83 0.28
CA GLY A 163 -3.19 -0.47 0.34
C GLY A 163 -1.93 -0.46 1.21
N GLY A 164 -1.33 0.68 1.51
CA GLY A 164 -0.44 0.85 2.66
C GLY A 164 0.90 0.12 2.53
N GLY A 165 1.26 -0.34 1.33
CA GLY A 165 2.55 -0.99 1.11
C GLY A 165 3.73 -0.07 1.36
N PHE A 166 3.55 1.25 1.21
CA PHE A 166 4.58 2.22 1.60
C PHE A 166 4.86 2.25 3.11
N MET A 167 3.95 1.76 3.97
CA MET A 167 4.21 1.58 5.41
C MET A 167 4.69 0.17 5.73
N ILE A 168 4.09 -0.83 5.06
CA ILE A 168 4.43 -2.24 5.28
C ILE A 168 5.88 -2.52 4.86
N ILE A 169 6.34 -2.01 3.72
CA ILE A 169 7.68 -2.29 3.21
C ILE A 169 8.75 -1.75 4.18
N PRO A 170 8.71 -0.47 4.62
CA PRO A 170 9.65 0.02 5.63
C PRO A 170 9.59 -0.76 6.95
N ALA A 171 8.40 -1.16 7.42
CA ALA A 171 8.26 -1.97 8.64
C ALA A 171 8.95 -3.34 8.49
N LEU A 172 8.68 -4.05 7.39
CA LEU A 172 9.31 -5.34 7.09
C LEU A 172 10.84 -5.24 6.95
N VAL A 173 11.33 -4.19 6.28
CA VAL A 173 12.78 -4.03 6.04
C VAL A 173 13.52 -3.57 7.31
N LEU A 174 12.96 -2.64 8.08
CA LEU A 174 13.63 -2.09 9.27
C LEU A 174 13.52 -2.99 10.48
N LEU A 175 12.32 -3.49 10.73
CA LEU A 175 11.94 -4.14 11.99
C LEU A 175 11.90 -5.65 11.78
N GLY A 176 11.35 -6.10 10.64
CA GLY A 176 11.40 -7.48 10.19
C GLY A 176 12.79 -7.93 9.68
N LYS A 177 13.69 -6.98 9.39
CA LYS A 177 15.02 -7.21 8.78
C LYS A 177 14.96 -8.07 7.49
N THR A 178 13.86 -7.98 6.73
CA THR A 178 13.71 -8.74 5.50
C THR A 178 14.41 -8.05 4.32
N PRO A 179 15.05 -8.80 3.41
CA PRO A 179 15.59 -8.25 2.17
C PRO A 179 14.54 -7.50 1.36
N MET A 180 14.90 -6.39 0.73
CA MET A 180 13.95 -5.52 0.02
C MET A 180 13.08 -6.26 -1.01
N LYS A 181 13.68 -7.14 -1.82
CA LYS A 181 12.95 -7.93 -2.83
C LYS A 181 11.90 -8.85 -2.20
N GLU A 182 12.25 -9.44 -1.06
CA GLU A 182 11.37 -10.32 -0.28
C GLU A 182 10.28 -9.51 0.45
N ALA A 183 10.62 -8.34 0.98
CA ALA A 183 9.68 -7.42 1.62
C ALA A 183 8.60 -6.94 0.64
N VAL A 184 8.97 -6.65 -0.63
CA VAL A 184 8.02 -6.27 -1.68
C VAL A 184 7.02 -7.39 -1.93
N GLY A 185 7.47 -8.62 -2.21
CA GLY A 185 6.60 -9.76 -2.45
C GLY A 185 5.72 -10.11 -1.24
N THR A 186 6.32 -10.14 -0.06
CA THR A 186 5.61 -10.38 1.22
C THR A 186 4.55 -9.31 1.50
N SER A 187 4.85 -8.04 1.19
CA SER A 187 3.90 -6.95 1.38
C SER A 187 2.66 -7.10 0.50
N LEU A 188 2.79 -7.53 -0.76
CA LEU A 188 1.65 -7.72 -1.65
C LEU A 188 0.66 -8.75 -1.09
N LEU A 189 1.17 -9.84 -0.53
CA LEU A 189 0.36 -10.85 0.15
C LEU A 189 -0.36 -10.28 1.39
N ILE A 190 0.36 -9.55 2.24
CA ILE A 190 -0.22 -8.87 3.42
C ILE A 190 -1.31 -7.88 2.99
N ILE A 191 -1.07 -7.13 1.91
CA ILE A 191 -2.01 -6.14 1.38
C ILE A 191 -3.30 -6.82 0.92
N THR A 192 -3.22 -7.95 0.21
CA THR A 192 -4.41 -8.71 -0.18
C THR A 192 -5.27 -9.06 1.03
N PHE A 193 -4.68 -9.66 2.06
CA PHE A 193 -5.44 -10.09 3.25
C PHE A 193 -6.02 -8.92 4.03
N LYS A 194 -5.22 -7.90 4.32
CA LYS A 194 -5.70 -6.75 5.11
C LYS A 194 -6.71 -5.89 4.33
N SER A 195 -6.58 -5.78 3.01
CA SER A 195 -7.52 -5.01 2.19
C SER A 195 -8.88 -5.67 2.17
N LEU A 196 -8.93 -7.00 2.15
CA LEU A 196 -10.16 -7.76 2.30
C LEU A 196 -10.83 -7.46 3.66
N ALA A 197 -10.05 -7.49 4.75
CA ALA A 197 -10.55 -7.17 6.09
C ALA A 197 -11.00 -5.70 6.24
N GLY A 198 -10.24 -4.75 5.67
CA GLY A 198 -10.59 -3.34 5.66
C GLY A 198 -11.87 -3.07 4.87
N PHE A 199 -12.04 -3.70 3.70
CA PHE A 199 -13.26 -3.59 2.92
C PHE A 199 -14.47 -4.16 3.67
N ALA A 200 -14.31 -5.29 4.38
CA ALA A 200 -15.34 -5.83 5.25
C ALA A 200 -15.77 -4.86 6.36
N GLY A 201 -14.89 -3.95 6.79
CA GLY A 201 -15.22 -2.87 7.72
C GLY A 201 -16.18 -1.82 7.14
N TYR A 202 -16.12 -1.60 5.82
CA TYR A 202 -16.98 -0.67 5.05
C TYR A 202 -18.19 -1.34 4.39
N PHE A 203 -18.25 -2.68 4.38
CA PHE A 203 -19.27 -3.42 3.66
C PHE A 203 -20.69 -3.04 4.13
N GLY A 204 -21.55 -2.70 3.16
CA GLY A 204 -22.93 -2.28 3.41
C GLY A 204 -23.09 -0.85 3.95
N GLN A 205 -22.02 -0.05 4.06
CA GLN A 205 -22.09 1.31 4.62
C GLN A 205 -21.93 2.42 3.59
N VAL A 206 -21.42 2.11 2.39
CA VAL A 206 -21.13 3.10 1.34
C VAL A 206 -21.54 2.57 -0.04
N PRO A 207 -21.98 3.45 -0.96
CA PRO A 207 -22.26 3.05 -2.33
C PRO A 207 -20.96 2.66 -3.06
N LEU A 208 -21.02 1.62 -3.88
CA LEU A 208 -19.89 1.09 -4.64
C LEU A 208 -20.20 1.12 -6.13
N ASP A 209 -19.33 1.75 -6.92
CA ASP A 209 -19.41 1.70 -8.37
C ASP A 209 -18.63 0.49 -8.89
N ILE A 210 -19.33 -0.62 -9.09
CA ILE A 210 -18.74 -1.90 -9.54
C ILE A 210 -18.06 -1.75 -10.91
N ASN A 211 -18.61 -0.93 -11.80
CA ASN A 211 -18.05 -0.74 -13.14
C ASN A 211 -16.67 -0.08 -13.05
N ILE A 212 -16.54 0.99 -12.26
CA ILE A 212 -15.25 1.65 -12.04
C ILE A 212 -14.27 0.69 -11.38
N MET A 213 -14.69 -0.08 -10.38
CA MET A 213 -13.81 -1.05 -9.71
C MET A 213 -13.24 -2.08 -10.68
N ILE A 214 -14.07 -2.68 -11.55
CA ILE A 214 -13.63 -3.69 -12.51
C ILE A 214 -12.64 -3.07 -13.51
N ILE A 215 -12.98 -1.91 -14.09
CA ILE A 215 -12.12 -1.22 -15.06
C ILE A 215 -10.76 -0.89 -14.44
N PHE A 216 -10.76 -0.30 -13.25
CA PHE A 216 -9.53 0.06 -12.54
C PHE A 216 -8.72 -1.18 -12.15
N THR A 217 -9.38 -2.25 -11.71
CA THR A 217 -8.70 -3.49 -11.33
C THR A 217 -8.01 -4.12 -12.53
N ILE A 218 -8.69 -4.23 -13.68
CA ILE A 218 -8.08 -4.80 -14.90
C ILE A 218 -6.91 -3.93 -15.36
N ALA A 219 -7.11 -2.62 -15.47
CA ALA A 219 -6.07 -1.68 -15.91
C ALA A 219 -4.84 -1.69 -14.98
N ALA A 220 -5.06 -1.62 -13.66
CA ALA A 220 -3.99 -1.66 -12.68
C ALA A 220 -3.32 -3.04 -12.59
N SER A 221 -4.03 -4.14 -12.85
CA SER A 221 -3.43 -5.49 -12.87
C SER A 221 -2.48 -5.65 -14.05
N LEU A 222 -2.87 -5.21 -15.24
CA LEU A 222 -1.98 -5.17 -16.41
C LEU A 222 -0.75 -4.29 -16.14
N GLY A 223 -0.97 -3.11 -15.56
CA GLY A 223 0.12 -2.24 -15.14
C GLY A 223 1.05 -2.89 -14.10
N THR A 224 0.52 -3.64 -13.14
CA THR A 224 1.30 -4.29 -12.08
C THR A 224 2.21 -5.38 -12.62
N ILE A 225 1.72 -6.19 -13.55
CA ILE A 225 2.53 -7.22 -14.21
C ILE A 225 3.67 -6.56 -15.00
N PHE A 226 3.37 -5.52 -15.77
CA PHE A 226 4.37 -4.77 -16.52
C PHE A 226 5.38 -4.07 -15.59
N GLY A 227 4.91 -3.45 -14.51
CA GLY A 227 5.74 -2.81 -13.50
C GLY A 227 6.67 -3.81 -12.82
N ALA A 228 6.18 -4.99 -12.43
CA ALA A 228 6.98 -6.04 -11.80
C ALA A 228 8.10 -6.57 -12.72
N TYR A 229 7.87 -6.59 -14.03
CA TYR A 229 8.92 -6.89 -15.01
C TYR A 229 9.94 -5.75 -15.08
N LEU A 230 9.49 -4.50 -15.10
CA LEU A 230 10.34 -3.32 -15.22
C LEU A 230 11.22 -3.06 -13.98
N THR A 231 10.85 -3.62 -12.83
CA THR A 231 11.62 -3.54 -11.56
C THR A 231 13.06 -4.04 -11.71
N GLU A 232 13.34 -4.95 -12.65
CA GLU A 232 14.68 -5.48 -12.88
C GLU A 232 15.60 -4.52 -13.64
N PHE A 233 15.03 -3.55 -14.35
CA PHE A 233 15.77 -2.61 -15.21
C PHE A 233 15.99 -1.24 -14.56
N ILE A 234 15.26 -0.92 -13.48
CA ILE A 234 15.31 0.39 -12.82
C ILE A 234 16.04 0.30 -11.48
N LYS A 235 16.96 1.24 -11.24
CA LYS A 235 17.66 1.34 -9.95
C LYS A 235 16.65 1.69 -8.83
N PRO A 236 16.51 0.88 -7.77
CA PRO A 236 15.52 1.10 -6.70
C PRO A 236 15.60 2.49 -6.07
N LYS A 237 16.82 3.02 -5.88
CA LYS A 237 17.06 4.34 -5.28
C LYS A 237 16.44 5.50 -6.07
N LEU A 238 16.51 5.44 -7.40
CA LEU A 238 15.99 6.51 -8.27
C LEU A 238 14.46 6.49 -8.25
N LEU A 239 13.88 5.30 -8.33
CA LEU A 239 12.45 5.07 -8.30
C LEU A 239 11.81 5.54 -6.99
N GLU A 240 12.36 5.13 -5.84
CA GLU A 240 11.87 5.55 -4.52
C GLU A 240 11.92 7.07 -4.33
N LYS A 241 13.02 7.71 -4.75
CA LYS A 241 13.21 9.15 -4.60
C LYS A 241 12.27 9.96 -5.51
N SER A 242 12.16 9.59 -6.79
CA SER A 242 11.25 10.24 -7.73
C SER A 242 9.79 10.07 -7.33
N PHE A 243 9.40 8.87 -6.90
CA PHE A 243 8.05 8.62 -6.40
C PHE A 243 7.76 9.38 -5.11
N GLY A 244 8.74 9.49 -4.20
CA GLY A 244 8.60 10.31 -2.99
C GLY A 244 8.27 11.76 -3.31
N TYR A 245 8.97 12.41 -4.25
CA TYR A 245 8.64 13.79 -4.65
C TYR A 245 7.26 13.90 -5.30
N PHE A 246 6.87 12.92 -6.11
CA PHE A 246 5.54 12.87 -6.70
C PHE A 246 4.43 12.75 -5.63
N VAL A 247 4.64 11.89 -4.62
CA VAL A 247 3.72 11.73 -3.50
C VAL A 247 3.59 13.02 -2.69
N ILE A 248 4.67 13.79 -2.49
CA ILE A 248 4.58 15.12 -1.86
C ILE A 248 3.68 16.04 -2.67
N ALA A 249 3.87 16.12 -3.98
CA ALA A 249 3.04 16.98 -4.85
C ALA A 249 1.55 16.63 -4.74
N VAL A 250 1.22 15.33 -4.78
CA VAL A 250 -0.17 14.87 -4.62
C VAL A 250 -0.69 15.17 -3.21
N ALA A 251 0.12 14.96 -2.16
CA ALA A 251 -0.30 15.24 -0.79
C ALA A 251 -0.60 16.73 -0.55
N VAL A 252 0.25 17.62 -1.09
CA VAL A 252 0.04 19.09 -1.04
C VAL A 252 -1.22 19.47 -1.83
N TYR A 253 -1.43 18.89 -3.01
CA TYR A 253 -2.65 19.10 -3.77
C TYR A 253 -3.91 18.69 -2.99
N ILE A 254 -3.89 17.52 -2.33
CA ILE A 254 -4.99 17.08 -1.46
C ILE A 254 -5.22 18.06 -0.31
N LEU A 255 -4.15 18.60 0.28
CA LEU A 255 -4.23 19.59 1.37
C LEU A 255 -4.89 20.90 0.96
N ILE A 256 -4.66 21.34 -0.27
CA ILE A 256 -5.21 22.60 -0.80
C ILE A 256 -6.68 22.41 -1.22
N GLN A 257 -7.03 21.24 -1.77
CA GLN A 257 -8.34 20.98 -2.38
C GLN A 257 -9.30 20.17 -1.49
N ARG A 258 -9.11 20.22 -0.16
CA ARG A 258 -9.83 19.36 0.79
C ARG A 258 -11.33 19.49 0.76
#